data_AF-A0A232EJ17-F1
#
_entry.id   AF-A0A232EJ17-F1
#
_cell.length_a   1.000
_cell.length_b   1.000
_cell.length_c   1.000
_cell.angle_alpha   90.00
_cell.angle_beta   90.00
_cell.angle_gamma   90.00
#
_symmetry.space_group_name_H-M   'P 1'
#
loop_
_entity.id
_entity.type
_entity.pdbx_description
1 polymer ?
#
loop_
_entity_poly.entity_id
_entity_poly.type
_entity_poly.pdbx_seq_one_letter_code
_entity_poly.pdbx_strand_id
1 'polypeptide(L)'
;MDIILDNQGFKGQNGEYIIKELAYIDPNEPAAMPQLVTFQPPCSWYNLSNDVKCANLWLKYSFHGLKWSNGDVPYEKVAEVCASLLDLSPTRNVIVWVKGAQKKEWMQPYFPHIYNIEDLGCPSLKTPGYRSPVVCTHHLPGWKESCAVQNLCAINKWLRTRRQDFTFPLHVYEDYYTF
;
A
#
# COMPACT_ATOMS: atom_id res chain seq x y z
N MET A 1 -12.40 -3.52 11.75
CA MET A 1 -12.32 -3.97 10.34
C MET A 1 -10.86 -4.07 9.98
N ASP A 2 -10.45 -5.05 9.17
CA ASP A 2 -9.07 -5.14 8.68
C ASP A 2 -8.98 -4.64 7.25
N ILE A 3 -7.89 -3.98 6.90
CA ILE A 3 -7.58 -3.56 5.54
C ILE A 3 -6.13 -3.93 5.25
N ILE A 4 -5.87 -4.54 4.10
CA ILE A 4 -4.50 -4.66 3.57
C ILE A 4 -4.26 -3.45 2.67
N LEU A 5 -3.14 -2.78 2.86
CA LEU A 5 -2.77 -1.55 2.15
C LEU A 5 -1.38 -1.70 1.52
N ASP A 6 -1.23 -1.24 0.29
CA ASP A 6 0.06 -1.07 -0.38
C ASP A 6 0.09 0.28 -1.08
N ASN A 7 1.25 0.93 -1.05
CA ASN A 7 1.44 2.21 -1.73
C ASN A 7 2.72 2.19 -2.59
N GLN A 8 2.73 3.04 -3.61
CA GLN A 8 3.91 3.34 -4.43
C GLN A 8 4.05 4.85 -4.59
N GLY A 9 5.27 5.33 -4.78
CA GLY A 9 5.53 6.74 -4.65
C GLY A 9 6.96 7.12 -4.96
N PHE A 10 7.20 8.41 -4.98
CA PHE A 10 8.48 9.02 -5.31
C PHE A 10 9.17 9.60 -4.08
N LYS A 11 10.45 9.93 -4.25
CA LYS A 11 11.17 10.79 -3.32
C LYS A 11 10.84 12.26 -3.59
N GLY A 12 10.52 13.00 -2.54
CA GLY A 12 10.32 14.44 -2.57
C GLY A 12 11.60 15.24 -2.43
N GLN A 13 11.48 16.57 -2.50
CA GLN A 13 12.63 17.47 -2.57
C GLN A 13 13.48 17.41 -1.29
N ASN A 14 12.84 17.24 -0.14
CA ASN A 14 13.49 17.16 1.17
C ASN A 14 13.72 15.70 1.62
N GLY A 15 13.58 14.75 0.70
CA GLY A 15 13.71 13.32 0.97
C GLY A 15 12.48 12.67 1.58
N GLU A 16 11.39 13.42 1.75
CA GLU A 16 10.09 12.89 2.14
C GLU A 16 9.55 11.90 1.11
N TYR A 17 8.65 11.02 1.55
CA TYR A 17 7.96 10.10 0.65
C TYR A 17 6.71 10.75 0.08
N ILE A 18 6.57 10.74 -1.26
CA ILE A 18 5.42 11.26 -1.98
C ILE A 18 4.58 10.10 -2.47
N ILE A 19 3.41 9.89 -1.84
CA ILE A 19 2.48 8.81 -2.19
C ILE A 19 1.84 9.13 -3.54
N LYS A 20 1.98 8.23 -4.52
CA LYS A 20 1.40 8.39 -5.87
C LYS A 20 0.30 7.40 -6.17
N GLU A 21 0.43 6.18 -5.67
CA GLU A 21 -0.59 5.16 -5.69
C GLU A 21 -0.84 4.68 -4.26
N LEU A 22 -2.10 4.61 -3.88
CA LEU A 22 -2.56 3.99 -2.65
C LEU A 22 -3.62 2.96 -3.02
N ALA A 23 -3.28 1.70 -2.85
CA ALA A 23 -4.21 0.61 -3.06
C ALA A 23 -4.61 0.00 -1.71
N TYR A 24 -5.83 -0.50 -1.62
CA TYR A 24 -6.30 -1.23 -0.45
C TYR A 24 -7.33 -2.30 -0.79
N ILE A 25 -7.51 -3.27 0.11
CA ILE A 25 -8.49 -4.35 -0.01
C ILE A 25 -8.95 -4.82 1.37
N ASP A 26 -10.24 -5.13 1.50
CA ASP A 26 -10.76 -5.84 2.67
C ASP A 26 -10.49 -7.35 2.51
N PRO A 27 -9.63 -7.96 3.36
CA PRO A 27 -9.32 -9.38 3.26
C PRO A 27 -10.48 -10.29 3.69
N ASN A 28 -11.47 -9.76 4.42
CA ASN A 28 -12.62 -10.53 4.94
C ASN A 28 -13.73 -10.70 3.91
N GLU A 29 -13.84 -9.80 2.92
CA GLU A 29 -14.85 -9.86 1.87
C GLU A 29 -14.41 -10.83 0.75
N PRO A 30 -15.06 -12.00 0.58
CA PRO A 30 -14.59 -13.06 -0.33
C PRO A 30 -14.42 -12.61 -1.77
N ALA A 31 -15.25 -11.68 -2.25
CA ALA A 31 -15.21 -11.15 -3.61
C ALA A 31 -14.52 -9.77 -3.72
N ALA A 32 -13.80 -9.32 -2.68
CA ALA A 32 -13.17 -8.02 -2.69
C ALA A 32 -12.17 -7.86 -3.82
N MET A 33 -12.30 -6.75 -4.55
CA MET A 33 -11.33 -6.31 -5.54
C MET A 33 -10.49 -5.18 -4.94
N PRO A 34 -9.18 -5.11 -5.22
CA PRO A 34 -8.36 -4.00 -4.77
C PRO A 34 -8.89 -2.69 -5.32
N GLN A 35 -9.08 -1.72 -4.43
CA GLN A 35 -9.36 -0.34 -4.78
C GLN A 35 -8.02 0.39 -4.95
N LEU A 36 -7.97 1.37 -5.85
CA LEU A 36 -6.78 2.16 -6.13
C LEU A 36 -7.14 3.64 -6.19
N VAL A 37 -6.35 4.46 -5.48
CA VAL A 37 -6.38 5.91 -5.58
C VAL A 37 -5.03 6.37 -6.12
N THR A 38 -5.04 7.24 -7.13
CA THR A 38 -3.83 7.85 -7.69
C THR A 38 -3.80 9.34 -7.38
N PHE A 39 -2.65 9.84 -6.91
CA PHE A 39 -2.49 11.23 -6.51
C PHE A 39 -1.65 12.00 -7.52
N GLN A 40 -2.07 13.22 -7.84
CA GLN A 40 -1.28 14.20 -8.59
C GLN A 40 0.01 14.56 -7.81
N PRO A 41 1.07 15.05 -8.46
CA PRO A 41 2.26 15.44 -7.73
C PRO A 41 2.00 16.73 -6.93
N PRO A 42 2.59 16.89 -5.73
CA PRO A 42 2.45 18.12 -4.93
C PRO A 42 3.16 19.32 -5.55
N CYS A 43 4.05 19.09 -6.52
CA CYS A 43 4.79 20.14 -7.19
C CYS A 43 5.20 19.75 -8.61
N SER A 44 5.61 20.75 -9.39
CA SER A 44 6.15 20.54 -10.74
C SER A 44 7.43 19.70 -10.68
N TRP A 45 7.60 18.80 -11.66
CA TRP A 45 8.85 18.04 -11.85
C TRP A 45 10.07 18.96 -11.91
N TYR A 46 9.91 20.14 -12.50
CA TYR A 46 11.01 21.09 -12.68
C TYR A 46 11.50 21.68 -11.34
N ASN A 47 10.68 21.64 -10.29
CA ASN A 47 11.04 22.14 -8.95
C ASN A 47 11.97 21.18 -8.18
N LEU A 48 12.13 19.94 -8.65
CA LEU A 48 13.01 18.96 -8.01
C LEU A 48 14.49 19.18 -8.38
N SER A 49 15.39 18.92 -7.45
CA SER A 49 16.82 18.86 -7.72
C SER A 49 17.18 17.73 -8.71
N ASN A 50 18.33 17.83 -9.37
CA ASN A 50 18.78 16.80 -10.31
C ASN A 50 18.95 15.43 -9.63
N ASP A 51 19.43 15.39 -8.39
CA ASP A 51 19.61 14.13 -7.65
C ASP A 51 18.27 13.46 -7.35
N VAL A 52 17.27 14.24 -6.93
CA VAL A 52 15.90 13.72 -6.69
C VAL A 52 15.27 13.26 -8.01
N LYS A 53 15.45 14.00 -9.09
CA LYS A 53 15.01 13.60 -10.43
C LYS A 53 15.65 12.27 -10.84
N CYS A 54 16.96 12.10 -10.68
CA CYS A 54 17.66 10.86 -10.99
C CYS A 54 17.11 9.66 -10.20
N ALA A 55 16.91 9.81 -8.89
CA ALA A 55 16.29 8.76 -8.07
C ALA A 55 14.87 8.41 -8.54
N ASN A 56 14.06 9.43 -8.86
CA ASN A 56 12.69 9.23 -9.32
C ASN A 56 12.62 8.63 -10.74
N LEU A 57 13.59 8.91 -11.61
CA LEU A 57 13.70 8.25 -12.91
C LEU A 57 14.02 6.76 -12.74
N TRP A 58 14.88 6.39 -11.80
CA TRP A 58 15.13 4.98 -11.46
C TRP A 58 13.85 4.31 -10.95
N LEU A 59 13.12 4.95 -10.04
CA LEU A 59 11.85 4.43 -9.52
C LEU A 59 10.82 4.21 -10.65
N LYS A 60 10.73 5.15 -11.59
CA LYS A 60 9.88 5.01 -12.78
C LYS A 60 10.30 3.83 -13.65
N TYR A 61 11.55 3.77 -14.11
CA TYR A 61 11.95 2.81 -15.13
C TYR A 61 12.30 1.42 -14.60
N SER A 62 12.66 1.32 -13.33
CA SER A 62 13.24 0.11 -12.74
C SER A 62 12.49 -0.41 -11.52
N PHE A 63 11.40 0.23 -11.08
CA PHE A 63 10.67 -0.20 -9.89
C PHE A 63 9.15 -0.23 -10.02
N HIS A 64 8.48 0.88 -10.33
CA HIS A 64 7.01 0.92 -10.30
C HIS A 64 6.35 1.56 -11.51
N GLY A 65 7.08 2.08 -12.50
CA GLY A 65 6.46 2.49 -13.78
C GLY A 65 5.70 3.81 -13.76
N LEU A 66 5.35 4.31 -12.57
CA LEU A 66 4.59 5.56 -12.41
C LEU A 66 5.26 6.75 -13.09
N LYS A 67 4.43 7.65 -13.62
CA LYS A 67 4.86 8.95 -14.13
C LYS A 67 4.62 10.00 -13.05
N TRP A 68 5.58 10.91 -12.87
CA TRP A 68 5.46 12.00 -11.90
C TRP A 68 4.17 12.82 -12.06
N SER A 69 3.83 13.16 -13.30
CA SER A 69 2.70 14.03 -13.66
C SER A 69 1.33 13.34 -13.62
N ASN A 70 1.27 12.01 -13.48
CA ASN A 70 -0.01 11.30 -13.46
C ASN A 70 -0.70 11.44 -12.10
N GLY A 71 -2.01 11.20 -12.05
CA GLY A 71 -2.80 11.18 -10.84
C GLY A 71 -4.17 11.82 -11.04
N ASP A 72 -5.19 11.26 -10.41
CA ASP A 72 -6.57 11.72 -10.54
C ASP A 72 -6.98 12.65 -9.40
N VAL A 73 -6.42 12.42 -8.21
CA VAL A 73 -6.76 13.15 -6.97
C VAL A 73 -5.66 14.17 -6.64
N PRO A 74 -5.97 15.43 -6.29
CA PRO A 74 -4.96 16.39 -5.83
C PRO A 74 -4.17 15.90 -4.62
N TYR A 75 -2.87 16.22 -4.52
CA TYR A 75 -2.01 15.64 -3.48
C TYR A 75 -2.42 16.05 -2.06
N GLU A 76 -2.95 17.26 -1.90
CA GLU A 76 -3.46 17.78 -0.63
C GLU A 76 -4.62 16.95 -0.05
N LYS A 77 -5.25 16.08 -0.86
CA LYS A 77 -6.33 15.19 -0.44
C LYS A 77 -5.86 13.85 0.13
N VAL A 78 -4.55 13.58 0.18
CA VAL A 78 -4.03 12.31 0.74
C VAL A 78 -4.56 12.04 2.15
N ALA A 79 -4.54 13.04 3.03
CA ALA A 79 -5.02 12.89 4.40
C ALA A 79 -6.53 12.61 4.47
N GLU A 80 -7.32 13.29 3.63
CA GLU A 80 -8.77 13.08 3.52
C GLU A 80 -9.11 11.68 3.01
N VAL A 81 -8.39 11.20 1.99
CA VAL A 81 -8.54 9.84 1.48
C VAL A 81 -8.21 8.82 2.58
N CYS A 82 -7.11 9.00 3.31
CA CYS A 82 -6.76 8.08 4.38
C CYS A 82 -7.79 8.11 5.53
N ALA A 83 -8.31 9.30 5.89
CA ALA A 83 -9.37 9.43 6.88
C ALA A 83 -10.65 8.68 6.43
N SER A 84 -11.03 8.78 5.16
CA SER A 84 -12.19 8.05 4.62
C SER A 84 -12.04 6.53 4.72
N LEU A 85 -10.80 6.00 4.72
CA LEU A 85 -10.55 4.58 4.94
C LEU A 85 -10.75 4.18 6.40
N LEU A 86 -10.47 5.07 7.35
CA LEU A 86 -10.77 4.85 8.78
C LEU A 86 -12.28 4.87 9.03
N ASP A 87 -13.04 5.60 8.23
CA ASP A 87 -14.50 5.71 8.34
C ASP A 87 -15.27 4.54 7.68
N LEU A 88 -14.58 3.61 7.01
CA LEU A 88 -15.21 2.44 6.37
C LEU A 88 -15.97 1.54 7.36
N SER A 89 -15.66 1.63 8.66
CA SER A 89 -16.29 0.84 9.71
C SER A 89 -16.68 1.74 10.89
N PRO A 90 -17.93 2.23 10.94
CA PRO A 90 -18.37 3.16 11.99
C PRO A 90 -18.45 2.52 13.39
N THR A 91 -18.43 1.19 13.47
CA THR A 91 -18.65 0.44 14.72
C THR A 91 -17.40 -0.25 15.25
N ARG A 92 -16.29 -0.24 14.52
CA ARG A 92 -15.04 -0.92 14.91
C ARG A 92 -13.84 -0.15 14.40
N ASN A 93 -12.78 -0.14 15.20
CA ASN A 93 -11.47 0.38 14.77
C ASN A 93 -11.02 -0.32 13.47
N VAL A 94 -10.48 0.48 12.55
CA VAL A 94 -9.86 0.00 11.33
C VAL A 94 -8.40 -0.33 11.61
N ILE A 95 -8.03 -1.60 11.42
CA ILE A 95 -6.66 -2.11 11.52
C ILE A 95 -6.08 -2.18 10.11
N VAL A 96 -4.95 -1.51 9.89
CA VAL A 96 -4.27 -1.46 8.60
C VAL A 96 -3.05 -2.37 8.60
N TRP A 97 -3.01 -3.30 7.67
CA TRP A 97 -1.90 -4.20 7.43
C TRP A 97 -1.12 -3.75 6.20
N VAL A 98 0.16 -3.47 6.38
CA VAL A 98 1.07 -3.07 5.30
C VAL A 98 2.27 -4.01 5.27
N LYS A 99 2.86 -4.20 4.09
CA LYS A 99 4.07 -5.02 3.96
C LYS A 99 5.32 -4.14 3.93
N GLY A 100 6.22 -4.40 4.89
CA GLY A 100 7.51 -3.75 5.00
C GLY A 100 7.53 -2.61 6.03
N ALA A 101 8.55 -2.61 6.89
CA ALA A 101 8.71 -1.64 7.98
C ALA A 101 8.74 -0.18 7.48
N GLN A 102 9.44 0.09 6.39
CA GLN A 102 9.52 1.45 5.84
C GLN A 102 8.16 1.97 5.36
N LYS A 103 7.33 1.11 4.74
CA LYS A 103 5.98 1.51 4.32
C LYS A 103 5.07 1.73 5.53
N LYS A 104 5.24 0.96 6.60
CA LYS A 104 4.56 1.21 7.88
C LYS A 104 4.90 2.60 8.41
N GLU A 105 6.18 2.96 8.48
CA GLU A 105 6.62 4.28 8.93
C GLU A 105 6.01 5.42 8.10
N TRP A 106 6.02 5.31 6.77
CA TRP A 106 5.44 6.33 5.89
C TRP A 106 3.93 6.53 6.07
N MET A 107 3.21 5.46 6.42
CA MET A 107 1.75 5.49 6.54
C MET A 107 1.26 5.71 7.98
N GLN A 108 2.13 5.58 8.97
CA GLN A 108 1.82 5.77 10.38
C GLN A 108 1.20 7.14 10.74
N PRO A 109 1.58 8.27 10.10
CA PRO A 109 0.90 9.54 10.35
C PRO A 109 -0.60 9.55 10.01
N TYR A 110 -1.06 8.64 9.13
CA TYR A 110 -2.45 8.57 8.68
C TYR A 110 -3.27 7.49 9.38
N PHE A 111 -2.63 6.46 9.94
CA PHE A 111 -3.30 5.29 10.48
C PHE A 111 -2.77 4.96 11.89
N PRO A 112 -3.58 5.16 12.95
CA PRO A 112 -3.14 4.91 14.33
C PRO A 112 -2.90 3.42 14.60
N HIS A 113 -3.65 2.53 13.94
CA HIS A 113 -3.56 1.08 14.09
C HIS A 113 -2.97 0.44 12.82
N ILE A 114 -1.69 0.70 12.56
CA ILE A 114 -0.96 0.14 11.42
C ILE A 114 0.09 -0.88 11.85
N TYR A 115 0.12 -2.04 11.19
CA TYR A 115 0.98 -3.17 11.52
C TYR A 115 1.69 -3.74 10.30
N ASN A 116 2.90 -4.27 10.50
CA ASN A 116 3.63 -4.92 9.42
C ASN A 116 3.14 -6.36 9.29
N ILE A 117 2.58 -6.71 8.14
CA ILE A 117 2.05 -8.05 7.89
C ILE A 117 3.16 -9.12 7.82
N GLU A 118 4.42 -8.71 7.69
CA GLU A 118 5.58 -9.60 7.79
C GLU A 118 5.76 -10.18 9.19
N ASP A 119 5.26 -9.52 10.23
CA ASP A 119 5.29 -10.01 11.60
C ASP A 119 4.44 -11.28 11.75
N LEU A 120 3.50 -11.50 10.82
CA LEU A 120 2.70 -12.72 10.70
C LEU A 120 3.38 -13.78 9.82
N GLY A 121 4.61 -13.56 9.35
CA GLY A 121 5.34 -14.46 8.45
C GLY A 121 4.90 -14.36 6.99
N CYS A 122 4.44 -13.18 6.54
CA CYS A 122 4.15 -12.90 5.13
C CYS A 122 5.44 -12.96 4.29
N PRO A 123 5.54 -13.86 3.29
CA PRO A 123 6.77 -14.07 2.54
C PRO A 123 7.11 -12.85 1.67
N SER A 124 8.35 -12.79 1.18
CA SER A 124 8.79 -11.69 0.32
C SER A 124 7.97 -11.59 -0.96
N LEU A 125 7.70 -10.37 -1.43
CA LEU A 125 7.08 -10.14 -2.75
C LEU A 125 7.95 -10.66 -3.91
N LYS A 126 9.25 -10.87 -3.66
CA LYS A 126 10.21 -11.43 -4.62
C LYS A 126 10.25 -12.96 -4.61
N THR A 127 9.54 -13.62 -3.68
CA THR A 127 9.48 -15.08 -3.64
C THR A 127 8.85 -15.61 -4.94
N PRO A 128 9.52 -16.53 -5.66
CA PRO A 128 8.98 -17.10 -6.89
C PRO A 128 7.56 -17.66 -6.71
N GLY A 129 6.65 -17.33 -7.62
CA GLY A 129 5.25 -17.77 -7.57
C GLY A 129 4.36 -17.04 -6.56
N TYR A 130 4.90 -16.13 -5.74
CA TYR A 130 4.10 -15.37 -4.76
C TYR A 130 3.21 -14.33 -5.43
N ARG A 131 3.79 -13.47 -6.28
CA ARG A 131 3.01 -12.59 -7.15
C ARG A 131 2.43 -13.40 -8.30
N SER A 132 1.11 -13.53 -8.32
CA SER A 132 0.41 -14.03 -9.50
C SER A 132 0.40 -12.94 -10.58
N PRO A 133 0.47 -13.27 -11.87
CA PRO A 133 0.38 -12.30 -12.96
C PRO A 133 -1.06 -11.79 -13.06
N VAL A 134 -1.44 -10.88 -12.17
CA VAL A 134 -2.70 -10.15 -12.25
C VAL A 134 -2.50 -9.00 -13.25
N VAL A 135 -3.41 -8.89 -14.21
CA VAL A 135 -3.41 -7.76 -15.15
C VAL A 135 -3.80 -6.51 -14.35
N CYS A 136 -2.84 -5.61 -14.16
CA CYS A 136 -3.12 -4.27 -13.66
C CYS A 136 -3.36 -3.37 -14.86
N THR A 137 -4.55 -2.76 -14.96
CA THR A 137 -4.90 -1.84 -16.06
C THR A 137 -4.13 -0.52 -16.02
N HIS A 138 -3.45 -0.22 -14.91
CA HIS A 138 -2.65 0.98 -14.72
C HIS A 138 -1.19 0.83 -15.19
N HIS A 139 -0.79 -0.39 -15.58
CA HIS A 139 0.53 -0.69 -16.13
C HIS A 139 0.40 -1.33 -17.50
N LEU A 140 1.47 -1.29 -18.29
CA LEU A 140 1.50 -1.97 -19.59
C LEU A 140 1.34 -3.50 -19.42
N PRO A 141 0.70 -4.21 -20.37
CA PRO A 141 0.61 -5.67 -20.34
C PRO A 141 1.99 -6.30 -20.15
N GLY A 142 2.10 -7.23 -19.19
CA GLY A 142 3.36 -7.90 -18.88
C GLY A 142 4.31 -7.12 -17.95
N TRP A 143 3.85 -6.06 -17.28
CA TRP A 143 4.60 -5.40 -16.21
C TRP A 143 4.99 -6.40 -15.11
N LYS A 144 6.31 -6.55 -14.87
CA LYS A 144 6.88 -7.50 -13.90
C LYS A 144 7.41 -6.84 -12.63
N GLU A 145 7.55 -5.51 -12.65
CA GLU A 145 8.07 -4.77 -11.51
C GLU A 145 6.98 -4.54 -10.45
N SER A 146 7.28 -3.71 -9.45
CA SER A 146 6.36 -3.41 -8.35
C SER A 146 5.07 -2.73 -8.85
N CYS A 147 3.93 -3.18 -8.35
CA CYS A 147 2.62 -2.57 -8.58
C CYS A 147 1.78 -2.75 -7.30
N ALA A 148 1.14 -1.67 -6.83
CA ALA A 148 0.38 -1.70 -5.57
C ALA A 148 -0.74 -2.76 -5.60
N VAL A 149 -1.52 -2.79 -6.68
CA VAL A 149 -2.63 -3.74 -6.87
C VAL A 149 -2.14 -5.19 -6.90
N GLN A 150 -1.07 -5.48 -7.63
CA GLN A 150 -0.51 -6.83 -7.69
C GLN A 150 0.04 -7.29 -6.34
N ASN A 151 0.65 -6.38 -5.57
CA ASN A 151 1.12 -6.66 -4.22
C ASN A 151 -0.04 -7.05 -3.30
N LEU A 152 -1.11 -6.27 -3.31
CA LEU A 152 -2.29 -6.57 -2.51
C LEU A 152 -2.94 -7.90 -2.88
N CYS A 153 -3.09 -8.20 -4.17
CA CYS A 153 -3.62 -9.48 -4.60
C CYS A 153 -2.79 -10.66 -4.08
N ALA A 154 -1.45 -10.55 -4.15
CA ALA A 154 -0.56 -11.59 -3.64
C ALA A 154 -0.66 -11.74 -2.11
N ILE A 155 -0.67 -10.63 -1.38
CA ILE A 155 -0.77 -10.62 0.09
C ILE A 155 -2.13 -11.15 0.55
N ASN A 156 -3.23 -10.70 -0.06
CA ASN A 156 -4.58 -11.16 0.26
C ASN A 156 -4.73 -12.67 -0.03
N LYS A 157 -4.21 -13.15 -1.17
CA LYS A 157 -4.21 -14.60 -1.49
C LYS A 157 -3.51 -15.41 -0.42
N TRP A 158 -2.31 -14.98 0.00
CA TRP A 158 -1.55 -15.65 1.06
C TRP A 158 -2.25 -15.60 2.42
N LEU A 159 -2.85 -14.47 2.77
CA LEU A 159 -3.58 -14.34 4.02
C LEU A 159 -4.78 -15.28 4.04
N ARG A 160 -5.49 -15.43 2.91
CA ARG A 160 -6.61 -16.36 2.76
C ARG A 160 -6.20 -17.81 2.90
N THR A 161 -5.07 -18.23 2.33
CA THR A 161 -4.58 -19.60 2.54
C THR A 161 -4.25 -19.87 4.00
N ARG A 162 -3.61 -18.91 4.69
CA ARG A 162 -3.34 -18.99 6.14
C ARG A 162 -4.63 -19.08 6.97
N ARG A 163 -5.70 -18.40 6.56
CA ARG A 163 -7.02 -18.41 7.23
C ARG A 163 -7.81 -19.70 7.01
N GLN A 164 -7.60 -20.38 5.89
CA GLN A 164 -8.19 -21.71 5.67
C GLN A 164 -7.53 -22.77 6.56
N ASP A 165 -6.24 -22.57 6.89
CA ASP A 165 -5.46 -23.48 7.72
C ASP A 165 -5.54 -23.17 9.23
N PHE A 166 -5.96 -21.97 9.63
CA PHE A 166 -6.11 -21.53 11.02
C PHE A 166 -7.18 -20.44 11.18
N THR A 167 -8.00 -20.52 12.23
CA THR A 167 -8.84 -19.39 12.67
C THR A 167 -7.91 -18.24 13.06
N PHE A 168 -7.80 -17.23 12.19
CA PHE A 168 -7.02 -16.02 12.46
C PHE A 168 -7.60 -15.38 13.72
N PRO A 169 -6.83 -15.25 14.82
CA PRO A 169 -7.38 -14.65 16.01
C PRO A 169 -7.49 -13.15 15.76
N LEU A 170 -8.73 -12.66 15.64
CA LEU A 170 -9.08 -11.23 15.61
C LEU A 170 -8.83 -10.52 16.97
N HIS A 171 -8.22 -11.20 17.95
CA HIS A 171 -8.16 -10.74 19.36
C HIS A 171 -6.75 -10.77 20.01
N VAL A 172 -5.64 -10.81 19.26
CA VAL A 172 -4.30 -10.94 19.92
C VAL A 172 -3.79 -9.66 20.60
N TYR A 173 -4.51 -8.54 20.57
CA TYR A 173 -4.01 -7.28 21.15
C TYR A 173 -4.91 -6.60 22.20
N GLU A 174 -6.02 -7.21 22.63
CA GLU A 174 -6.80 -6.65 23.75
C GLU A 174 -6.23 -7.04 25.14
N ASP A 175 -5.33 -8.03 25.24
CA ASP A 175 -4.85 -8.54 26.53
C ASP A 175 -3.46 -8.02 26.98
N TYR A 176 -2.84 -7.06 26.28
CA TYR A 176 -1.49 -6.56 26.65
C TYR A 176 -1.44 -5.15 27.25
N TYR A 177 -2.59 -4.51 27.51
CA TYR A 177 -2.64 -3.25 28.26
C TYR A 177 -3.76 -3.25 29.32
N THR A 178 -3.62 -4.13 30.30
CA THR A 178 -4.05 -3.84 31.66
C THR A 178 -2.81 -3.84 32.54
N PHE A 179 -2.32 -2.65 32.88
CA PHE A 179 -1.86 -2.21 34.22
C PHE A 179 -1.43 -0.74 34.12
#